data_AF-A0A822GQ00-F1
#
_entry.id   AF-A0A822GQ00-F1
#
_cell.length_a   1.000
_cell.length_b   1.000
_cell.length_c   1.000
_cell.angle_alpha   90.00
_cell.angle_beta   90.00
_cell.angle_gamma   90.00
#
_symmetry.space_group_name_H-M   'P 1'
#
loop_
_entity.id
_entity.type
_entity.pdbx_description
1 polymer ?
#
loop_
_entity_poly.entity_id
_entity_poly.type
_entity_poly.pdbx_seq_one_letter_code
_entity_poly.pdbx_strand_id
1 'polypeptide(L)' 'RDDAMFIKIMVDFGEIPKTLLPYALSLNPGLPMHVQQAMIKQEVERRTQRRSDEQLQISEE' A
#
# COMPACT_ATOMS: atom_id res chain seq x y z
N ARG A 1 6.60 37.40 3.96
CA ARG A 1 6.68 37.02 2.52
C ARG A 1 6.59 35.51 2.55
N ASP A 2 5.44 34.97 2.17
CA ASP A 2 5.11 33.57 2.39
C ASP A 2 5.54 32.76 1.16
N ASP A 3 6.74 32.17 1.22
CA ASP A 3 7.28 31.29 0.18
C ASP A 3 6.72 29.86 0.35
N ALA A 4 5.40 29.73 0.45
CA ALA A 4 4.73 28.43 0.52
C ALA A 4 4.56 27.86 -0.90
N MET A 5 5.11 26.67 -1.14
CA MET A 5 4.98 25.96 -2.41
C MET A 5 4.03 24.78 -2.25
N PHE A 6 3.05 24.67 -3.16
CA PHE A 6 2.11 23.56 -3.21
C PHE A 6 2.53 22.58 -4.30
N ILE A 7 2.73 21.32 -3.92
CA ILE A 7 3.06 20.26 -4.87
C ILE A 7 1.80 19.44 -5.12
N LYS A 8 1.35 19.43 -6.38
CA LYS A 8 0.26 18.56 -6.83
C LYS A 8 0.85 17.24 -7.30
N ILE A 9 0.41 16.15 -6.70
CA ILE A 9 0.87 14.80 -7.03
C ILE A 9 -0.32 14.02 -7.58
N MET A 10 -0.15 13.41 -8.75
CA MET A 10 -1.11 12.48 -9.33
C MET A 10 -0.54 11.07 -9.20
N VAL A 11 -1.30 10.17 -8.60
CA VAL A 11 -0.91 8.78 -8.42
C VAL A 11 -1.91 7.93 -9.21
N ASP A 12 -1.40 7.06 -10.07
CA ASP A 12 -2.21 6.07 -10.77
C ASP A 12 -2.37 4.83 -9.89
N PHE A 13 -3.62 4.49 -9.58
CA PHE A 13 -3.97 3.33 -8.78
C PHE A 13 -4.57 2.18 -9.60
N GLY A 14 -4.58 2.28 -10.93
CA GLY A 14 -5.23 1.30 -11.81
C GLY A 14 -4.76 -0.14 -11.60
N GLU A 15 -3.49 -0.33 -11.25
CA GLU A 15 -2.87 -1.63 -11.00
C GLU A 15 -2.86 -2.05 -9.52
N ILE A 16 -3.29 -1.17 -8.61
CA ILE A 16 -3.27 -1.43 -7.17
C ILE A 16 -4.63 -2.00 -6.73
N PRO A 17 -4.65 -3.18 -6.08
CA PRO A 17 -5.88 -3.71 -5.48
C PRO A 17 -6.55 -2.68 -4.57
N LYS A 18 -7.87 -2.48 -4.71
CA LYS A 18 -8.62 -1.46 -3.94
C LYS A 18 -8.44 -1.58 -2.42
N THR A 19 -8.26 -2.81 -1.93
CA THR A 19 -8.02 -3.11 -0.50
C THR A 19 -6.69 -2.55 0.03
N LEU A 20 -5.76 -2.22 -0.86
CA LEU A 20 -4.44 -1.66 -0.53
C LEU A 20 -4.38 -0.14 -0.71
N LEU A 21 -5.42 0.50 -1.25
CA LEU A 21 -5.45 1.96 -1.39
C LEU A 21 -5.16 2.70 -0.07
N PRO A 22 -5.69 2.30 1.10
CA PRO A 22 -5.35 2.97 2.36
C PRO A 22 -3.86 2.89 2.69
N TYR A 23 -3.22 1.77 2.35
CA TYR A 23 -1.78 1.61 2.55
C TYR A 23 -0.99 2.44 1.53
N ALA A 24 -1.33 2.37 0.24
CA ALA A 24 -0.67 3.14 -0.81
C ALA A 24 -0.75 4.65 -0.56
N LEU A 25 -1.89 5.16 -0.08
CA LEU A 25 -2.08 6.58 0.28
C LEU A 25 -1.29 7.02 1.53
N SER A 26 -0.83 6.07 2.35
CA SER A 26 0.02 6.35 3.51
C SER A 26 1.51 6.39 3.17
N LEU A 27 1.90 5.97 1.96
CA LEU A 27 3.29 5.99 1.53
C LEU A 27 3.73 7.42 1.21
N ASN A 28 5.01 7.71 1.47
CA ASN A 28 5.59 8.99 1.10
C ASN A 28 5.68 9.09 -0.43
N PRO A 29 4.94 10.02 -1.06
CA PRO A 29 4.91 10.14 -2.52
C PRO A 29 6.23 10.65 -3.11
N GLY A 30 7.12 11.20 -2.28
CA GLY A 30 8.47 11.59 -2.67
C GLY A 30 9.44 10.42 -2.83
N LEU A 31 9.05 9.19 -2.46
CA LEU A 31 9.86 8.00 -2.70
C LEU A 31 9.87 7.65 -4.20
N PRO A 32 10.97 7.09 -4.72
CA PRO A 32 10.98 6.57 -6.09
C PRO A 32 9.86 5.54 -6.30
N MET A 33 9.26 5.55 -7.50
CA MET A 33 8.12 4.69 -7.83
C MET A 33 8.40 3.20 -7.55
N HIS A 34 9.59 2.72 -7.90
CA HIS A 34 9.99 1.33 -7.67
C HIS A 34 10.05 0.95 -6.17
N VAL A 35 10.40 1.90 -5.29
CA VAL A 35 10.39 1.69 -3.84
C VAL A 35 8.96 1.59 -3.33
N GLN A 36 8.08 2.50 -3.76
CA GLN A 36 6.66 2.45 -3.39
C GLN A 36 6.02 1.13 -3.85
N GLN A 37 6.30 0.69 -5.07
CA GLN A 37 5.82 -0.58 -5.61
C GLN A 37 6.34 -1.78 -4.81
N ALA A 38 7.61 -1.79 -4.42
CA ALA A 38 8.18 -2.86 -3.60
C ALA A 38 7.49 -2.95 -2.23
N MET A 39 7.22 -1.80 -1.59
CA MET A 39 6.50 -1.75 -0.30
C MET A 39 5.05 -2.21 -0.44
N ILE A 40 4.35 -1.79 -1.49
CA ILE A 40 2.99 -2.25 -1.78
C ILE A 40 2.98 -3.77 -1.98
N LYS A 41 3.94 -4.32 -2.73
CA LYS A 41 4.05 -5.76 -2.96
C LYS A 41 4.28 -6.53 -1.65
N GLN A 42 5.18 -6.06 -0.80
CA GLN A 42 5.40 -6.68 0.52
C GLN A 42 4.13 -6.65 1.38
N GLU A 43 3.36 -5.56 1.34
CA GLU A 43 2.09 -5.50 2.07
C GLU A 43 1.03 -6.45 1.51
N VAL A 44 1.00 -6.67 0.18
CA VAL A 44 0.15 -7.70 -0.45
C VAL A 44 0.48 -9.07 0.13
N GLU A 45 1.76 -9.45 0.10
CA GLU A 45 2.25 -10.75 0.57
C GLU A 45 1.90 -10.94 2.05
N ARG A 46 2.20 -9.94 2.89
CA ARG A 46 1.91 -9.95 4.33
C ARG A 46 0.42 -10.17 4.64
N ARG A 47 -0.49 -9.53 3.90
CA ARG A 47 -1.95 -9.69 4.07
C ARG A 47 -2.44 -11.05 3.59
N THR A 48 -1.82 -11.57 2.54
CA THR A 48 -2.16 -12.89 2.00
C THR A 48 -1.81 -13.98 3.02
N GLN A 49 -0.63 -13.90 3.62
CA GLN A 49 -0.20 -14.81 4.68
C GLN A 49 -1.12 -14.78 5.90
N ARG A 50 -1.48 -13.59 6.41
CA ARG A 50 -2.42 -13.50 7.55
C ARG A 50 -3.77 -14.16 7.28
N ARG A 51 -4.32 -14.04 6.07
CA ARG A 51 -5.59 -14.69 5.72
C ARG A 51 -5.48 -16.21 5.73
N SER A 52 -4.36 -16.74 5.25
CA SER A 52 -4.10 -18.19 5.26
C SER A 52 -3.98 -18.72 6.68
N ASP A 53 -3.28 -18.00 7.55
CA ASP A 53 -3.10 -18.38 8.96
C ASP A 53 -4.43 -18.32 9.75
N GLU A 54 -5.25 -17.29 9.51
CA GLU A 54 -6.58 -17.14 10.13
C GLU A 54 -7.57 -18.24 9.66
N GLN A 55 -7.50 -18.68 8.39
CA GLN A 55 -8.36 -19.76 7.89
C GLN A 55 -8.00 -21.15 8.43
N LEU A 56 -6.71 -21.40 8.69
CA LEU A 56 -6.25 -22.65 9.29
C LEU A 56 -6.72 -22.77 10.75
N GLN A 57 -6.68 -21.68 11.52
CA GLN A 57 -7.12 -21.69 12.92
C GLN A 57 -8.64 -21.92 13.08
N ILE A 58 -9.47 -21.44 12.13
CA ILE A 58 -10.93 -21.64 12.17
C ILE A 58 -11.34 -23.07 11.77
N SER A 59 -10.49 -23.82 11.07
CA SER A 59 -10.80 -25.21 10.66
C SER A 59 -10.36 -26.25 11.69
N GLU A 60 -9.63 -25.85 12.73
CA GLU A 60 -9.16 -26.73 13.81
C GLU A 60 -10.04 -26.68 15.08
N GLU A 61 -11.06 -25.81 15.14
CA GLU A 61 -12.11 -25.75 16.17
C GLU A 61 -13.43 -26.38 15.69
#